data_AF-A0A931EJX3-F1
#
_entry.id   AF-A0A931EJX3-F1
#
_cell.length_a   1.000
_cell.length_b   1.000
_cell.length_c   1.000
_cell.angle_alpha   90.00
_cell.angle_beta   90.00
_cell.angle_gamma   90.00
#
_symmetry.space_group_name_H-M   'P 1'
#
loop_
_entity.id
_entity.type
_entity.pdbx_description
1 polymer ?
#
loop_
_entity_poly.entity_id
_entity_poly.type
_entity_poly.pdbx_seq_one_letter_code
_entity_poly.pdbx_strand_id
1 'polypeptide(L)'
;MLEALIVLTGLGRLLTLLGLVVFFLTAIPLLVREPTRWQLVFFKVLANLAALTVLLEFVLRRPSWLHVSYGLISVLLLYSVSGLEPGGWFRKSLTKPLERVGQYFFWASFVGFLLWGRFIQTG
;
A
#
# COMPACT_ATOMS: atom_id res chain seq x y z
N MET A 1 -7.53 25.75 -6.49
CA MET A 1 -6.33 24.90 -6.37
C MET A 1 -6.39 23.99 -5.15
N LEU A 2 -6.70 24.52 -3.95
CA LEU A 2 -6.89 23.73 -2.73
C LEU A 2 -8.02 22.69 -2.85
N GLU A 3 -9.16 23.06 -3.43
CA GLU A 3 -10.30 22.15 -3.63
C GLU A 3 -9.95 20.95 -4.51
N ALA A 4 -9.20 21.17 -5.59
CA ALA A 4 -8.73 20.10 -6.46
C ALA A 4 -7.82 19.11 -5.73
N LEU A 5 -6.96 19.61 -4.83
CA LEU A 5 -6.10 18.78 -3.98
C LEU A 5 -6.91 17.97 -2.95
N ILE A 6 -7.97 18.56 -2.39
CA ILE A 6 -8.89 17.86 -1.48
C ILE A 6 -9.61 16.73 -2.22
N VAL A 7 -10.16 17.00 -3.41
CA VAL A 7 -10.79 15.97 -4.25
C VAL A 7 -9.79 14.87 -4.60
N LEU A 8 -8.54 15.23 -4.95
CA LEU A 8 -7.49 14.28 -5.25
C LEU A 8 -7.15 13.39 -4.04
N THR A 9 -7.07 13.93 -2.82
CA THR A 9 -6.87 13.11 -1.61
C THR A 9 -8.01 12.13 -1.37
N GLY A 10 -9.27 12.58 -1.54
CA GLY A 10 -10.44 11.70 -1.44
C GLY A 10 -10.43 10.58 -2.48
N LEU A 11 -10.07 10.91 -3.72
CA LEU A 11 -9.92 9.93 -4.80
C LEU A 11 -8.78 8.96 -4.53
N GLY A 12 -7.63 9.44 -4.05
CA GLY A 12 -6.49 8.61 -3.65
C GLY A 12 -6.84 7.61 -2.55
N ARG A 13 -7.58 8.05 -1.52
CA ARG A 13 -8.13 7.17 -0.47
C ARG A 13 -8.97 6.05 -1.07
N LEU A 14 -9.94 6.40 -1.92
CA LEU A 14 -10.88 5.46 -2.51
C LEU A 14 -10.20 4.48 -3.47
N LEU A 15 -9.37 4.98 -4.39
CA LEU A 15 -8.66 4.16 -5.36
C LEU A 15 -7.68 3.20 -4.68
N THR A 16 -7.00 3.64 -3.62
CA THR A 16 -6.12 2.76 -2.83
C THR A 16 -6.93 1.66 -2.16
N LEU A 17 -8.07 1.99 -1.53
CA LEU A 17 -8.93 1.00 -0.88
C LEU A 17 -9.44 -0.05 -1.90
N LEU A 18 -9.99 0.40 -3.03
CA LEU A 18 -10.48 -0.48 -4.09
C LEU A 18 -9.35 -1.33 -4.68
N GLY A 19 -8.19 -0.72 -4.93
CA GLY A 19 -7.02 -1.43 -5.43
C GLY A 19 -6.52 -2.51 -4.47
N LEU A 20 -6.54 -2.25 -3.16
CA LEU A 20 -6.21 -3.25 -2.13
C LEU A 20 -7.20 -4.42 -2.15
N VAL A 21 -8.50 -4.15 -2.26
CA VAL A 21 -9.53 -5.20 -2.35
C VAL A 21 -9.36 -6.04 -3.61
N VAL A 22 -9.24 -5.39 -4.78
CA VAL A 22 -9.05 -6.08 -6.06
C VAL A 22 -7.78 -6.92 -6.05
N PHE A 23 -6.68 -6.36 -5.54
CA PHE A 23 -5.44 -7.12 -5.43
C PHE A 23 -5.59 -8.30 -4.47
N PHE A 24 -6.16 -8.10 -3.29
CA PHE A 24 -6.37 -9.17 -2.31
C PHE A 24 -7.16 -10.35 -2.89
N LEU A 25 -8.28 -10.06 -3.55
CA LEU A 25 -9.13 -11.09 -4.17
C LEU A 25 -8.39 -11.86 -5.27
N THR A 26 -7.55 -11.18 -6.05
CA THR A 26 -6.76 -11.79 -7.12
C THR A 26 -5.43 -12.39 -6.64
N ALA A 27 -5.02 -12.10 -5.41
CA ALA A 27 -3.76 -12.55 -4.80
C ALA A 27 -3.86 -13.90 -4.10
N ILE A 28 -5.03 -14.53 -4.01
CA ILE A 28 -5.20 -15.87 -3.39
C ILE A 28 -4.18 -16.89 -3.92
N PRO A 29 -3.91 -16.99 -5.24
CA PRO A 29 -2.90 -17.91 -5.76
C PRO A 29 -1.47 -17.62 -5.29
N LEU A 30 -1.17 -16.39 -4.85
CA LEU A 30 0.15 -15.99 -4.37
C LEU A 30 0.54 -16.63 -3.04
N LEU A 31 -0.41 -17.26 -2.35
CA LEU A 31 -0.10 -18.12 -1.20
C LEU A 31 0.79 -19.31 -1.56
N VAL A 32 0.73 -19.75 -2.83
CA VAL A 32 1.47 -20.92 -3.33
C VAL A 32 2.27 -20.65 -4.60
N ARG A 33 2.13 -19.46 -5.22
CA ARG A 33 2.81 -19.06 -6.47
C ARG A 33 3.54 -17.73 -6.30
N GLU A 34 4.51 -17.50 -7.18
CA GLU A 34 5.18 -16.20 -7.27
C GLU A 34 4.35 -15.16 -8.02
N PRO A 35 4.47 -13.88 -7.66
CA PRO A 35 3.74 -12.80 -8.33
C PRO A 35 4.24 -12.61 -9.76
N THR A 36 3.28 -12.42 -10.67
CA THR A 36 3.57 -12.05 -12.05
C THR A 36 4.07 -10.60 -12.13
N ARG A 37 4.73 -10.25 -13.24
CA ARG A 37 5.22 -8.88 -13.49
C ARG A 37 4.11 -7.83 -13.35
N TRP A 38 2.91 -8.13 -13.83
CA TRP A 38 1.76 -7.22 -13.72
C TRP A 38 1.31 -7.02 -12.28
N GLN A 39 1.26 -8.08 -11.47
CA GLN A 39 0.92 -7.98 -10.05
C GLN A 39 1.95 -7.13 -9.28
N LEU A 40 3.25 -7.31 -9.57
CA LEU A 40 4.31 -6.51 -8.97
C LEU A 40 4.15 -5.02 -9.30
N VAL A 41 3.96 -4.71 -10.58
CA VAL A 41 3.76 -3.32 -11.05
C VAL A 41 2.51 -2.72 -10.42
N PHE A 42 1.39 -3.44 -10.43
CA PHE A 42 0.13 -2.98 -9.84
C PHE A 42 0.30 -2.66 -8.35
N PHE A 43 0.92 -3.57 -7.59
CA PHE A 43 1.12 -3.38 -6.15
C PHE A 43 2.05 -2.21 -5.86
N LYS A 44 3.07 -1.99 -6.69
CA LYS A 44 3.98 -0.82 -6.59
C LYS A 44 3.26 0.50 -6.88
N VAL A 45 2.39 0.54 -7.89
CA VAL A 45 1.52 1.70 -8.16
C VAL A 45 0.62 1.98 -6.95
N LEU A 46 0.04 0.93 -6.37
CA LEU A 46 -0.81 1.03 -5.20
C LEU A 46 -0.05 1.58 -3.97
N ALA A 47 1.17 1.11 -3.72
CA ALA A 47 2.02 1.60 -2.66
C ALA A 47 2.40 3.09 -2.84
N ASN A 48 2.74 3.49 -4.07
CA ASN A 48 3.04 4.89 -4.39
C ASN A 48 1.80 5.79 -4.26
N LEU A 49 0.63 5.32 -4.68
CA LEU A 49 -0.62 6.05 -4.53
C LEU A 49 -0.97 6.25 -3.05
N ALA A 50 -0.80 5.21 -2.23
CA ALA A 50 -0.99 5.29 -0.78
C ALA A 50 -0.04 6.33 -0.16
N ALA A 51 1.25 6.27 -0.51
CA ALA A 51 2.26 7.21 -0.02
C ALA A 51 1.93 8.66 -0.39
N LEU A 52 1.57 8.90 -1.66
CA LEU A 52 1.18 10.22 -2.13
C LEU A 52 -0.07 10.75 -1.40
N THR A 53 -1.07 9.89 -1.21
CA THR A 53 -2.32 10.26 -0.52
C THR A 53 -2.06 10.68 0.93
N VAL A 54 -1.30 9.86 1.68
CA VAL A 54 -0.93 10.17 3.07
C VAL A 54 -0.09 11.45 3.15
N LEU A 55 0.87 11.64 2.25
CA LEU A 55 1.70 12.84 2.20
C LEU A 55 0.85 14.09 1.95
N LEU A 56 -0.04 14.05 0.96
CA LEU A 56 -0.93 15.16 0.66
C LEU A 56 -1.84 15.49 1.84
N GLU A 57 -2.39 14.49 2.52
CA GLU A 57 -3.21 14.74 3.71
C GLU A 57 -2.43 15.36 4.86
N PHE A 58 -1.20 14.92 5.09
CA PHE A 58 -0.35 15.49 6.12
C PHE A 58 0.03 16.96 5.83
N VAL A 59 0.21 17.31 4.56
CA VAL A 59 0.52 18.69 4.14
C VAL A 59 -0.72 19.59 4.18
N LEU A 60 -1.89 19.05 3.78
CA LEU A 60 -3.12 19.84 3.62
C LEU A 60 -3.92 19.97 4.92
N ARG A 61 -3.77 19.02 5.84
CA ARG A 61 -4.53 18.95 7.10
C ARG A 61 -3.58 18.88 8.28
N ARG A 62 -4.09 19.16 9.48
CA ARG A 62 -3.42 18.84 10.74
C ARG A 62 -4.09 17.60 11.35
N PRO A 63 -3.83 16.40 10.80
CA PRO A 63 -4.51 15.19 11.24
C PRO A 63 -4.17 14.81 12.68
N SER A 64 -5.06 14.04 13.30
CA SER A 64 -4.81 13.43 14.60
C SER A 64 -3.65 12.43 14.53
N TRP A 65 -2.98 12.21 15.67
CA TRP A 65 -1.89 11.22 15.75
C TRP A 65 -2.33 9.82 15.31
N LEU A 66 -3.56 9.43 15.65
CA LEU A 66 -4.12 8.13 15.31
C LEU A 66 -4.25 7.96 13.79
N HIS A 67 -4.76 8.99 13.11
CA HIS A 67 -4.89 8.99 11.65
C HIS A 67 -3.52 8.91 10.95
N VAL A 68 -2.56 9.71 11.40
CA VAL A 68 -1.18 9.67 10.89
C VAL A 68 -0.56 8.28 11.06
N SER A 69 -0.77 7.66 12.22
CA SER A 69 -0.24 6.33 12.51
C SER A 69 -0.80 5.28 11.54
N TYR A 70 -2.12 5.27 11.28
CA TYR A 70 -2.71 4.34 10.32
C TYR A 70 -2.18 4.56 8.90
N GLY A 71 -2.06 5.81 8.46
CA GLY A 71 -1.52 6.14 7.15
C GLY A 71 -0.07 5.69 7.00
N LEU A 72 0.78 6.05 7.97
CA LEU A 72 2.21 5.73 7.94
C LEU A 72 2.48 4.23 7.99
N ILE A 73 1.80 3.49 8.88
CA ILE A 73 1.96 2.03 8.97
C ILE A 73 1.51 1.37 7.66
N SER A 74 0.40 1.82 7.07
CA SER A 74 -0.07 1.32 5.77
C SER A 74 0.97 1.54 4.67
N VAL A 75 1.51 2.76 4.57
CA VAL A 75 2.52 3.12 3.57
C VAL A 75 3.80 2.30 3.76
N LEU A 76 4.31 2.21 4.98
CA LEU A 76 5.53 1.43 5.27
C LEU A 76 5.34 -0.04 4.92
N LEU A 77 4.19 -0.63 5.26
CA LEU A 77 3.87 -2.01 4.91
C LEU A 77 3.85 -2.21 3.39
N LEU A 78 3.06 -1.42 2.67
CA LEU A 78 2.89 -1.57 1.22
C LEU A 78 4.19 -1.29 0.47
N TYR A 79 4.93 -0.25 0.87
CA TYR A 79 6.18 0.12 0.23
C TYR A 79 7.28 -0.93 0.47
N SER A 80 7.41 -1.44 1.69
CA SER A 80 8.37 -2.52 2.02
C SER A 80 8.09 -3.78 1.20
N VAL A 81 6.82 -4.20 1.12
CA VAL A 81 6.42 -5.40 0.38
C VAL A 81 6.59 -5.20 -1.13
N SER A 82 6.31 -4.00 -1.66
CA SER A 82 6.62 -3.69 -3.06
C SER A 82 8.13 -3.79 -3.36
N GLY A 83 8.99 -3.53 -2.37
CA GLY A 83 10.44 -3.67 -2.45
C GLY A 83 10.96 -5.11 -2.43
N LEU A 84 10.08 -6.11 -2.23
CA LEU A 84 10.43 -7.53 -2.25
C LEU A 84 10.48 -8.13 -3.67
N GLU A 85 10.14 -7.35 -4.70
CA GLU A 85 10.25 -7.79 -6.09
C GLU A 85 11.68 -8.27 -6.45
N PRO A 86 11.85 -9.13 -7.47
CA PRO A 86 13.18 -9.52 -7.93
C PRO A 86 14.06 -8.29 -8.23
N GLY A 87 15.20 -8.18 -7.53
CA GLY A 87 16.09 -7.01 -7.64
C GLY A 87 15.62 -5.75 -6.92
N GLY A 88 14.52 -5.81 -6.17
CA GLY A 88 13.95 -4.73 -5.38
C GLY A 88 14.85 -4.31 -4.20
N TRP A 89 14.66 -3.07 -3.76
CA TRP A 89 15.51 -2.43 -2.74
C TRP A 89 15.47 -3.19 -1.41
N PHE A 90 14.28 -3.58 -0.96
CA PHE A 90 14.12 -4.25 0.34
C PHE A 90 14.63 -5.68 0.28
N ARG A 91 14.39 -6.40 -0.83
CA ARG A 91 14.95 -7.75 -1.02
C ARG A 91 16.48 -7.75 -0.97
N LYS A 92 17.12 -6.72 -1.55
CA LYS A 92 18.59 -6.57 -1.58
C LYS A 92 19.20 -6.23 -0.22
N SER A 93 18.45 -5.56 0.66
CA SER A 93 18.93 -5.22 2.00
C SER A 93 18.86 -6.39 2.99
N LEU A 94 18.18 -7.48 2.65
CA LEU A 94 18.10 -8.67 3.49
C LEU A 94 19.38 -9.50 3.36
N THR A 95 19.97 -9.87 4.51
CA THR A 95 21.13 -10.78 4.58
C THR A 95 20.83 -12.14 3.95
N LYS A 96 19.57 -12.59 4.02
CA LYS A 96 19.06 -13.80 3.36
C LYS A 96 17.82 -13.42 2.55
N PRO A 97 17.90 -13.34 1.21
CA PRO A 97 16.76 -12.98 0.38
C PRO A 97 15.68 -14.06 0.47
N LEU A 98 14.43 -13.63 0.59
CA LEU A 98 13.27 -14.53 0.66
C LEU A 98 13.17 -15.35 -0.63
N GLU A 99 12.97 -16.66 -0.49
CA GLU A 99 12.80 -17.59 -1.62
C GLU A 99 11.42 -17.42 -2.26
N ARG A 100 10.39 -17.22 -1.44
CA ARG A 100 9.01 -16.99 -1.90
C ARG A 100 8.45 -15.68 -1.39
N VAL A 101 8.08 -14.78 -2.31
CA VAL A 101 7.58 -13.46 -1.94
C VAL A 101 6.06 -13.32 -2.07
N GLY A 102 5.39 -14.20 -2.82
CA GLY A 102 3.95 -14.12 -3.10
C GLY A 102 3.06 -13.99 -1.85
N GLN A 103 3.30 -14.79 -0.82
CA GLN A 103 2.52 -14.76 0.42
C GLN A 103 2.54 -13.39 1.10
N TYR A 104 3.63 -12.64 0.98
CA TYR A 104 3.76 -11.31 1.57
C TYR A 104 2.89 -10.30 0.84
N PHE A 105 2.76 -10.39 -0.48
CA PHE A 105 1.85 -9.55 -1.26
C PHE A 105 0.38 -9.79 -0.89
N PHE A 106 -0.01 -11.06 -0.71
CA PHE A 106 -1.35 -11.42 -0.25
C PHE A 106 -1.64 -10.81 1.14
N TRP A 107 -0.81 -11.11 2.14
CA TRP A 107 -1.03 -10.62 3.50
C TRP A 107 -0.93 -9.10 3.61
N ALA A 108 -0.02 -8.47 2.88
CA ALA A 108 0.11 -7.02 2.86
C ALA A 108 -1.11 -6.33 2.24
N SER A 109 -1.73 -6.92 1.22
CA SER A 109 -2.98 -6.38 0.66
C SER A 109 -4.14 -6.47 1.65
N PHE A 110 -4.24 -7.59 2.38
CA PHE A 110 -5.28 -7.76 3.41
C PHE A 110 -5.09 -6.83 4.60
N VAL A 111 -3.91 -6.84 5.22
CA VAL A 111 -3.59 -5.98 6.36
C VAL A 111 -3.63 -4.51 5.94
N GLY A 112 -3.10 -4.19 4.75
CA GLY A 112 -3.19 -2.88 4.14
C GLY A 112 -4.64 -2.42 3.99
N PHE A 113 -5.55 -3.28 3.51
CA PHE A 113 -6.98 -2.95 3.44
C PHE A 113 -7.57 -2.59 4.81
N LEU A 114 -7.27 -3.37 5.86
CA LEU A 114 -7.78 -3.11 7.21
C LEU A 114 -7.24 -1.79 7.78
N LEU A 115 -5.93 -1.56 7.65
CA LEU A 115 -5.29 -0.33 8.13
C LEU A 115 -5.75 0.89 7.34
N TRP A 116 -5.87 0.77 6.02
CA TRP A 116 -6.35 1.84 5.15
C TRP A 116 -7.82 2.17 5.40
N GLY A 117 -8.65 1.16 5.72
CA GLY A 117 -10.01 1.37 6.19
C GLY A 117 -10.05 2.22 7.48
N ARG A 118 -9.15 1.94 8.44
CA ARG A 118 -9.03 2.78 9.65
C ARG A 118 -8.47 4.17 9.36
N PHE A 119 -7.54 4.31 8.43
CA PHE A 119 -7.06 5.59 7.96
C PHE A 119 -8.21 6.47 7.43
N ILE A 120 -9.06 5.92 6.57
CA ILE A 120 -10.24 6.64 6.05
C ILE A 120 -11.24 7.00 7.16
N GLN A 121 -11.47 6.11 8.12
CA GLN A 121 -12.42 6.36 9.22
C GLN A 121 -11.97 7.44 10.21
N THR A 122 -10.68 7.75 10.26
CA THR A 122 -10.09 8.60 11.31
C THR A 122 -9.70 10.01 10.87
N GLY A 123 -9.92 10.40 9.61
CA GLY A 123 -9.55 11.75 9.13
C GLY A 123 -10.36 12.27 7.96
#